data_AF-A0A8J3D0U8-F1
#
_entry.id   AF-A0A8J3D0U8-F1
#
_cell.length_a   1.000
_cell.length_b   1.000
_cell.length_c   1.000
_cell.angle_alpha   90.00
_cell.angle_beta   90.00
_cell.angle_gamma   90.00
#
_symmetry.space_group_name_H-M   'P 1'
#
loop_
_entity.id
_entity.type
_entity.pdbx_description
1 polymer ?
#
loop_
_entity_poly.entity_id
_entity_poly.type
_entity_poly.pdbx_seq_one_letter_code
_entity_poly.pdbx_strand_id
1 'polypeptide(L)'
;MSEMGKTGFAPTISTDSLQKYPRIFGMGPLGKMQGEITFANGIPYSGFADLDGNPFIQKNWDIQSPFFVYGEVEEWVAFPLNGVITDMAAMEKLVENTASQNGYDLSQPFFFKLVGTFDEMVTHIVTPRSPEVEGFKPGRNQENYKHQNESGELIGVYSQVGKGIYTPQSSHLHVHLINKEQSFTGHLDKIRTDLKDLTLYLPKSKNPLSFKTNDTDFSKGRLGFQQKIELDDLVKFHGHLCDGLVVGAMGLKEALEVLYPDGTIDRTDLRIVSKSSPCLTDVAVYLTGGRYQFGTFYVDDAIDGMYVVQRISDGMAYQVNLKKGVKPTIIDDMSKKAVNLELSGCELDALKGIEDDFTDYLLKADAKEIFQITEMEDFEWNPVLKADFVKTDVLNKHAANCTIE
;
A
#
# COMPACT_ATOMS: atom_id res chain seq x y z
N MET A 1 21.07 8.90 13.89
CA MET A 1 22.18 9.83 13.56
C MET A 1 22.52 10.89 14.60
N SER A 2 21.59 11.40 15.42
CA SER A 2 21.86 12.49 16.40
C SER A 2 22.96 12.19 17.44
N GLU A 3 23.18 10.92 17.78
CA GLU A 3 24.20 10.45 18.73
C GLU A 3 25.54 10.04 18.05
N MET A 4 25.60 9.97 16.71
CA MET A 4 26.76 9.41 15.97
C MET A 4 28.07 10.19 16.18
N GLY A 5 28.00 11.46 16.58
CA GLY A 5 29.17 12.31 16.77
C GLY A 5 29.84 12.25 18.15
N LYS A 6 29.19 11.65 19.16
CA LYS A 6 29.67 11.72 20.57
C LYS A 6 30.24 10.40 21.11
N THR A 7 29.68 9.25 20.72
CA THR A 7 30.15 7.90 21.09
C THR A 7 29.81 6.80 20.06
N GLY A 8 29.15 7.13 18.94
CA GLY A 8 28.19 6.26 18.25
C GLY A 8 28.62 5.54 16.96
N PHE A 9 29.83 4.96 16.90
CA PHE A 9 30.22 4.04 15.80
C PHE A 9 30.41 2.60 16.28
N ALA A 10 30.28 2.35 17.59
CA ALA A 10 30.35 1.01 18.14
C ALA A 10 29.17 0.17 17.64
N PRO A 11 29.39 -1.09 17.23
CA PRO A 11 28.32 -2.01 16.92
C PRO A 11 27.48 -2.26 18.18
N THR A 12 26.17 -1.97 18.10
CA THR A 12 25.21 -2.20 19.20
C THR A 12 24.13 -3.21 18.80
N ILE A 13 24.04 -3.57 17.53
CA ILE A 13 23.08 -4.50 16.96
C ILE A 13 23.82 -5.66 16.31
N SER A 14 23.45 -6.89 16.68
CA SER A 14 23.80 -8.13 15.96
C SER A 14 22.63 -8.56 15.08
N THR A 15 22.91 -8.98 13.85
CA THR A 15 21.87 -9.41 12.88
C THR A 15 21.67 -10.93 12.82
N ASP A 16 22.40 -11.70 13.62
CA ASP A 16 22.31 -13.17 13.72
C ASP A 16 20.87 -13.69 13.91
N SER A 17 20.09 -13.04 14.76
CA SER A 17 18.69 -13.41 15.03
C SER A 17 17.73 -13.19 13.86
N LEU A 18 18.16 -12.47 12.81
CA LEU A 18 17.34 -12.14 11.64
C LEU A 18 17.37 -13.25 10.57
N GLN A 19 18.27 -14.24 10.69
CA GLN A 19 18.38 -15.39 9.78
C GLN A 19 17.09 -16.19 9.61
N LYS A 20 16.20 -16.14 10.61
CA LYS A 20 14.91 -16.86 10.61
C LYS A 20 13.88 -16.28 9.63
N TYR A 21 14.15 -15.11 9.05
CA TYR A 21 13.23 -14.38 8.18
C TYR A 21 13.65 -14.53 6.70
N PRO A 22 13.04 -15.46 5.94
CA PRO A 22 13.50 -15.78 4.58
C PRO A 22 13.23 -14.66 3.56
N ARG A 23 12.37 -13.70 3.90
CA ARG A 23 11.98 -12.57 3.04
C ARG A 23 12.34 -11.22 3.67
N ILE A 24 13.42 -11.20 4.44
CA ILE A 24 13.89 -9.97 5.08
C ILE A 24 14.59 -9.05 4.08
N PHE A 25 14.28 -7.77 4.23
CA PHE A 25 14.95 -6.63 3.64
C PHE A 25 15.49 -5.75 4.76
N GLY A 26 16.57 -5.03 4.50
CA GLY A 26 17.16 -4.16 5.50
C GLY A 26 18.41 -3.46 5.01
N MET A 27 18.83 -2.44 5.74
CA MET A 27 20.03 -1.68 5.40
C MET A 27 20.58 -0.91 6.61
N GLY A 28 21.86 -0.57 6.52
CA GLY A 28 22.58 0.24 7.50
C GLY A 28 24.08 0.09 7.32
N PRO A 29 24.89 0.85 8.05
CA PRO A 29 26.34 0.75 7.96
C PRO A 29 26.86 -0.46 8.73
N LEU A 30 27.98 -1.01 8.29
CA LEU A 30 28.71 -2.02 9.06
C LEU A 30 29.33 -1.38 10.31
N GLY A 31 29.44 -2.16 11.39
CA GLY A 31 30.04 -1.78 12.66
C GLY A 31 31.37 -1.04 12.47
N LYS A 32 31.63 -0.02 13.30
CA LYS A 32 32.80 0.87 13.18
C LYS A 32 32.87 1.70 11.89
N MET A 33 31.75 1.80 11.14
CA MET A 33 31.63 2.55 9.89
C MET A 33 32.60 2.07 8.79
N GLN A 34 32.76 0.75 8.65
CA GLN A 34 33.74 0.16 7.74
C GLN A 34 33.13 -0.50 6.49
N GLY A 35 31.87 -0.21 6.20
CA GLY A 35 31.17 -0.74 5.03
C GLY A 35 29.68 -0.44 5.08
N GLU A 36 28.96 -0.89 4.04
CA GLU A 36 27.50 -0.78 3.94
C GLU A 36 26.86 -2.17 3.94
N ILE A 37 25.73 -2.30 4.62
CA ILE A 37 24.95 -3.53 4.68
C ILE A 37 23.65 -3.33 3.90
N THR A 38 23.31 -4.29 3.04
CA THR A 38 22.02 -4.37 2.36
C THR A 38 21.50 -5.79 2.44
N PHE A 39 20.32 -6.01 3.01
CA PHE A 39 19.63 -7.30 3.00
C PHE A 39 18.57 -7.27 1.91
N ALA A 40 18.56 -8.31 1.07
CA ALA A 40 17.53 -8.49 0.06
C ALA A 40 17.14 -9.96 -0.03
N ASN A 41 15.85 -10.26 0.14
CA ASN A 41 15.29 -11.62 0.07
C ASN A 41 16.07 -12.64 0.94
N GLY A 42 16.38 -12.29 2.18
CA GLY A 42 17.09 -13.22 3.08
C GLY A 42 18.59 -13.35 2.82
N ILE A 43 19.16 -12.60 1.88
CA ILE A 43 20.60 -12.60 1.60
C ILE A 43 21.23 -11.34 2.18
N PRO A 44 22.22 -11.47 3.09
CA PRO A 44 22.92 -10.33 3.67
C PRO A 44 24.14 -9.92 2.84
N TYR A 45 24.07 -8.81 2.11
CA TYR A 45 25.19 -8.24 1.37
C TYR A 45 25.92 -7.22 2.25
N SER A 46 27.25 -7.34 2.35
CA SER A 46 28.11 -6.32 2.97
C SER A 46 29.10 -5.80 1.93
N GLY A 47 29.06 -4.51 1.63
CA GLY A 47 29.96 -3.82 0.73
C GLY A 47 31.10 -3.15 1.47
N PHE A 48 32.31 -3.30 0.96
CA PHE A 48 33.55 -2.79 1.51
C PHE A 48 34.35 -2.06 0.43
N ALA A 49 35.27 -1.22 0.86
CA ALA A 49 36.30 -0.64 0.01
C ALA A 49 37.68 -1.02 0.54
N ASP A 50 38.54 -1.55 -0.31
CA ASP A 50 39.92 -1.89 0.07
C ASP A 50 40.81 -0.64 0.21
N LEU A 51 42.10 -0.87 0.51
CA LEU A 51 43.09 0.21 0.66
C LEU A 51 43.33 0.99 -0.64
N ASP A 52 43.04 0.43 -1.80
CA ASP A 52 43.15 1.11 -3.09
C ASP A 52 41.82 1.78 -3.49
N GLY A 53 40.74 1.54 -2.73
CA GLY A 53 39.40 2.04 -3.01
C GLY A 53 38.62 1.15 -3.99
N ASN A 54 39.07 -0.08 -4.24
CA ASN A 54 38.29 -1.03 -5.03
C ASN A 54 37.16 -1.61 -4.17
N PRO A 55 35.94 -1.73 -4.72
CA PRO A 55 34.84 -2.29 -3.97
C PRO A 55 34.90 -3.82 -3.99
N PHE A 56 34.51 -4.44 -2.88
CA PHE A 56 34.24 -5.88 -2.81
C PHE A 56 33.08 -6.14 -1.86
N ILE A 57 32.50 -7.34 -1.95
CA ILE A 57 31.38 -7.72 -1.10
C ILE A 57 31.60 -9.03 -0.34
N GLN A 58 30.85 -9.22 0.73
CA GLN A 58 30.67 -10.48 1.43
C GLN A 58 29.18 -10.81 1.57
N LYS A 59 28.85 -12.11 1.59
CA LYS A 59 27.47 -12.62 1.74
C LYS A 59 27.37 -13.58 2.93
N ASN A 60 27.51 -13.05 4.14
CA ASN A 60 27.45 -13.83 5.38
C ASN A 60 26.72 -13.06 6.48
N TRP A 61 26.38 -13.74 7.56
CA TRP A 61 25.60 -13.19 8.68
C TRP A 61 26.45 -12.66 9.84
N ASP A 62 27.78 -12.61 9.69
CA ASP A 62 28.68 -12.04 10.70
C ASP A 62 28.67 -10.50 10.61
N ILE A 63 27.49 -9.94 10.90
CA ILE A 63 27.18 -8.54 10.65
C ILE A 63 26.69 -7.92 11.95
N GLN A 64 27.44 -6.91 12.37
CA GLN A 64 27.06 -5.99 13.42
C GLN A 64 26.93 -4.58 12.87
N SER A 65 26.05 -3.78 13.47
CA SER A 65 25.77 -2.43 12.99
C SER A 65 25.50 -1.47 14.16
N PRO A 66 25.86 -0.17 14.03
CA PRO A 66 25.45 0.85 15.00
C PRO A 66 23.96 1.21 14.89
N PHE A 67 23.35 1.03 13.71
CA PHE A 67 21.91 1.15 13.49
C PHE A 67 21.51 0.36 12.25
N PHE A 68 20.38 -0.33 12.29
CA PHE A 68 19.93 -1.16 11.19
C PHE A 68 18.42 -1.11 11.09
N VAL A 69 17.90 -0.79 9.89
CA VAL A 69 16.46 -0.88 9.60
C VAL A 69 16.21 -2.16 8.85
N TYR A 70 15.15 -2.89 9.22
CA TYR A 70 14.78 -4.15 8.58
C TYR A 70 13.27 -4.38 8.62
N GLY A 71 12.79 -5.26 7.75
CA GLY A 71 11.41 -5.71 7.71
C GLY A 71 11.26 -6.89 6.75
N GLU A 72 10.16 -7.63 6.89
CA GLU A 72 9.81 -8.69 5.93
C GLU A 72 8.83 -8.16 4.89
N VAL A 73 9.07 -8.50 3.63
CA VAL A 73 8.13 -8.23 2.53
C VAL A 73 7.66 -9.56 1.96
N GLU A 74 6.40 -9.92 2.24
CA GLU A 74 5.84 -11.20 1.83
C GLU A 74 5.59 -11.27 0.32
N GLU A 75 4.97 -10.23 -0.22
CA GLU A 75 4.58 -10.12 -1.61
C GLU A 75 4.91 -8.72 -2.14
N TRP A 76 5.29 -8.65 -3.41
CA TRP A 76 5.61 -7.42 -4.13
C TRP A 76 4.56 -7.16 -5.21
N VAL A 77 4.09 -5.92 -5.31
CA VAL A 77 3.26 -5.43 -6.43
C VAL A 77 4.13 -4.62 -7.36
N ALA A 78 4.03 -4.86 -8.67
CA ALA A 78 4.86 -4.25 -9.69
C ALA A 78 4.15 -3.06 -10.36
N PHE A 79 4.85 -1.94 -10.45
CA PHE A 79 4.39 -0.70 -11.07
C PHE A 79 5.38 -0.30 -12.17
N PRO A 80 5.04 -0.49 -13.46
CA PRO A 80 5.87 -0.02 -14.55
C PRO A 80 5.90 1.51 -14.54
N LEU A 81 7.07 2.07 -14.82
CA LEU A 81 7.28 3.50 -14.73
C LEU A 81 7.45 4.15 -16.10
N ASN A 82 7.23 5.46 -16.17
CA ASN A 82 7.50 6.29 -17.33
C ASN A 82 8.03 7.65 -16.88
N GLY A 83 8.80 8.32 -17.73
CA GLY A 83 9.37 9.63 -17.44
C GLY A 83 10.85 9.56 -17.06
N VAL A 84 11.31 10.55 -16.32
CA VAL A 84 12.73 10.71 -15.96
C VAL A 84 12.81 11.17 -14.50
N ILE A 85 13.72 10.58 -13.73
CA ILE A 85 14.15 11.15 -12.44
C ILE A 85 15.52 11.80 -12.61
N THR A 86 15.67 13.02 -12.10
CA THR A 86 16.90 13.81 -12.25
C THR A 86 17.78 13.84 -11.01
N ASP A 87 17.22 13.46 -9.86
CA ASP A 87 17.87 13.44 -8.56
C ASP A 87 17.09 12.58 -7.53
N MET A 88 17.60 12.51 -6.30
CA MET A 88 16.97 11.78 -5.20
C MET A 88 15.62 12.37 -4.76
N ALA A 89 15.39 13.67 -4.94
CA ALA A 89 14.11 14.30 -4.57
C ALA A 89 13.01 13.95 -5.58
N ALA A 90 13.35 13.85 -6.87
CA ALA A 90 12.47 13.32 -7.90
C ALA A 90 12.13 11.84 -7.64
N MET A 91 13.10 11.04 -7.19
CA MET A 91 12.85 9.65 -6.77
C MET A 91 11.92 9.56 -5.56
N GLU A 92 12.12 10.40 -4.54
CA GLU A 92 11.24 10.46 -3.36
C GLU A 92 9.79 10.73 -3.75
N LYS A 93 9.56 11.77 -4.56
CA LYS A 93 8.23 12.09 -5.08
C LYS A 93 7.63 10.96 -5.91
N LEU A 94 8.43 10.29 -6.72
CA LEU A 94 7.98 9.15 -7.53
C LEU A 94 7.46 8.01 -6.63
N VAL A 95 8.21 7.66 -5.57
CA VAL A 95 7.82 6.61 -4.62
C VAL A 95 6.58 7.05 -3.82
N GLU A 96 6.56 8.28 -3.31
CA GLU A 96 5.41 8.85 -2.58
C GLU A 96 4.14 8.85 -3.41
N ASN A 97 4.20 9.37 -4.64
CA ASN A 97 3.04 9.45 -5.53
C ASN A 97 2.55 8.05 -5.92
N THR A 98 3.46 7.14 -6.28
CA THR A 98 3.06 5.77 -6.65
C THR A 98 2.44 5.05 -5.46
N ALA A 99 2.98 5.25 -4.26
CA ALA A 99 2.43 4.66 -3.03
C ALA A 99 1.05 5.26 -2.70
N SER A 100 0.90 6.58 -2.64
CA SER A 100 -0.39 7.22 -2.33
C SER A 100 -1.48 6.87 -3.35
N GLN A 101 -1.16 6.90 -4.66
CA GLN A 101 -2.11 6.53 -5.72
C GLN A 101 -2.57 5.07 -5.66
N ASN A 102 -1.84 4.21 -4.94
CA ASN A 102 -2.17 2.80 -4.77
C ASN A 102 -2.55 2.47 -3.32
N GLY A 103 -3.00 3.46 -2.54
CA GLY A 103 -3.62 3.27 -1.22
C GLY A 103 -2.63 2.92 -0.09
N TYR A 104 -1.36 3.30 -0.22
CA TYR A 104 -0.37 3.11 0.83
C TYR A 104 -0.40 4.27 1.83
N ASP A 105 -0.45 3.96 3.13
CA ASP A 105 -0.33 4.99 4.15
C ASP A 105 1.14 5.46 4.30
N LEU A 106 1.43 6.65 3.77
CA LEU A 106 2.74 7.28 3.86
C LEU A 106 3.19 7.61 5.30
N SER A 107 2.29 7.54 6.29
CA SER A 107 2.69 7.67 7.70
C SER A 107 3.47 6.44 8.20
N GLN A 108 3.26 5.28 7.56
CA GLN A 108 3.91 4.02 7.91
C GLN A 108 5.16 3.81 7.06
N PRO A 109 6.27 3.30 7.66
CA PRO A 109 7.44 2.95 6.89
C PRO A 109 7.19 1.72 6.01
N PHE A 110 7.73 1.72 4.81
CA PHE A 110 7.70 0.56 3.91
C PHE A 110 8.99 0.44 3.11
N PHE A 111 9.38 -0.79 2.80
CA PHE A 111 10.44 -1.05 1.84
C PHE A 111 9.92 -0.91 0.43
N PHE A 112 10.77 -0.53 -0.51
CA PHE A 112 10.49 -0.58 -1.94
C PHE A 112 11.71 -1.12 -2.67
N LYS A 113 11.53 -1.54 -3.92
CA LYS A 113 12.67 -1.79 -4.81
C LYS A 113 12.41 -1.23 -6.20
N LEU A 114 13.44 -0.67 -6.80
CA LEU A 114 13.43 -0.23 -8.19
C LEU A 114 14.39 -1.13 -8.97
N VAL A 115 13.89 -1.78 -10.03
CA VAL A 115 14.65 -2.80 -10.76
C VAL A 115 14.76 -2.42 -12.22
N GLY A 116 15.95 -2.55 -12.78
CA GLY A 116 16.24 -2.38 -14.20
C GLY A 116 17.65 -1.87 -14.46
N THR A 117 17.81 -1.03 -15.49
CA THR A 117 19.08 -0.41 -15.86
C THR A 117 19.04 1.09 -15.62
N PHE A 118 20.04 1.61 -14.91
CA PHE A 118 20.11 3.00 -14.47
C PHE A 118 21.19 3.75 -15.24
N ASP A 119 20.83 4.88 -15.85
CA ASP A 119 21.73 5.64 -16.72
C ASP A 119 22.94 6.18 -15.95
N GLU A 120 22.70 6.91 -14.86
CA GLU A 120 23.74 7.52 -14.04
C GLU A 120 23.41 7.39 -12.54
N MET A 121 24.34 6.82 -11.78
CA MET A 121 24.27 6.81 -10.31
C MET A 121 25.60 7.18 -9.67
N VAL A 122 25.52 7.75 -8.47
CA VAL A 122 26.66 7.83 -7.55
C VAL A 122 26.28 7.13 -6.27
N THR A 123 27.11 6.18 -5.85
CA THR A 123 26.96 5.51 -4.56
C THR A 123 28.19 5.72 -3.70
N HIS A 124 28.10 5.50 -2.40
CA HIS A 124 29.25 5.40 -1.53
C HIS A 124 29.28 4.14 -0.68
N ILE A 125 30.48 3.83 -0.20
CA ILE A 125 30.72 2.87 0.88
C ILE A 125 31.49 3.62 1.97
N VAL A 126 30.96 3.66 3.20
CA VAL A 126 31.69 4.27 4.32
C VAL A 126 32.99 3.51 4.62
N THR A 127 34.04 4.27 4.92
CA THR A 127 35.35 3.74 5.29
C THR A 127 35.66 4.00 6.76
N PRO A 128 36.50 3.16 7.38
CA PRO A 128 36.83 3.30 8.79
C PRO A 128 37.27 4.71 9.16
N ARG A 129 36.86 5.15 10.35
CA ARG A 129 37.14 6.50 10.86
C ARG A 129 38.18 6.53 11.99
N SER A 130 38.71 5.37 12.38
CA SER A 130 39.73 5.23 13.43
C SER A 130 40.97 4.52 12.89
N PRO A 131 42.20 4.98 13.21
CA PRO A 131 43.45 4.31 12.85
C PRO A 131 43.59 2.86 13.31
N GLU A 132 42.79 2.46 14.31
CA GLU A 132 42.80 1.10 14.88
C GLU A 132 42.05 0.08 14.00
N VAL A 133 41.35 0.55 12.97
CA VAL A 133 40.55 -0.29 12.06
C VAL A 133 41.25 -0.36 10.71
N GLU A 134 41.46 -1.59 10.22
CA GLU A 134 42.04 -1.85 8.91
C GLU A 134 41.24 -1.13 7.81
N GLY A 135 41.94 -0.45 6.89
CA GLY A 135 41.31 0.37 5.85
C GLY A 135 41.19 1.87 6.18
N PHE A 136 41.59 2.32 7.39
CA PHE A 136 41.57 3.73 7.74
C PHE A 136 42.50 4.60 6.88
N LYS A 137 41.96 5.71 6.38
CA LYS A 137 42.69 6.76 5.66
C LYS A 137 42.38 8.12 6.29
N PRO A 138 43.39 8.88 6.77
CA PRO A 138 43.16 10.19 7.36
C PRO A 138 42.37 11.13 6.43
N GLY A 139 41.29 11.73 6.95
CA GLY A 139 40.45 12.66 6.18
C GLY A 139 39.49 12.02 5.18
N ARG A 140 39.44 10.68 5.10
CA ARG A 140 38.54 9.95 4.21
C ARG A 140 37.60 9.05 5.01
N ASN A 141 36.31 9.37 4.96
CA ASN A 141 35.25 8.66 5.70
C ASN A 141 34.31 7.85 4.79
N GLN A 142 34.49 7.93 3.48
CA GLN A 142 33.77 7.15 2.47
C GLN A 142 34.53 7.10 1.13
N GLU A 143 34.16 6.12 0.31
CA GLU A 143 34.61 5.91 -1.06
C GLU A 143 33.41 6.06 -1.99
N ASN A 144 33.51 6.90 -3.01
CA ASN A 144 32.40 7.18 -3.94
C ASN A 144 32.64 6.46 -5.27
N TYR A 145 31.59 5.84 -5.79
CA TYR A 145 31.59 5.07 -7.02
C TYR A 145 30.57 5.68 -8.00
N LYS A 146 31.02 5.88 -9.25
CA LYS A 146 30.15 6.32 -10.33
C LYS A 146 29.75 5.10 -11.15
N HIS A 147 28.47 4.99 -11.42
CA HIS A 147 27.88 3.91 -12.21
C HIS A 147 27.27 4.52 -13.47
N GLN A 148 27.47 3.86 -14.61
CA GLN A 148 26.90 4.27 -15.91
C GLN A 148 26.25 3.08 -16.58
N ASN A 149 24.97 3.21 -16.96
CA ASN A 149 24.16 2.12 -17.53
C ASN A 149 24.22 0.84 -16.68
N GLU A 150 24.21 1.01 -15.36
CA GLU A 150 24.38 -0.08 -14.41
C GLU A 150 23.05 -0.80 -14.19
N SER A 151 23.06 -2.13 -14.27
CA SER A 151 21.86 -2.92 -14.08
C SER A 151 21.82 -3.46 -12.67
N GLY A 152 20.64 -3.50 -12.05
CA GLY A 152 20.53 -4.05 -10.71
C GLY A 152 19.21 -3.72 -10.02
N GLU A 153 19.27 -3.79 -8.70
CA GLU A 153 18.17 -3.48 -7.81
C GLU A 153 18.59 -2.34 -6.88
N LEU A 154 17.81 -1.27 -6.85
CA LEU A 154 17.86 -0.29 -5.78
C LEU A 154 16.87 -0.73 -4.71
N ILE A 155 17.39 -1.11 -3.54
CA ILE A 155 16.59 -1.48 -2.38
C ILE A 155 16.45 -0.24 -1.50
N GLY A 156 15.22 0.17 -1.22
CA GLY A 156 14.94 1.38 -0.47
C GLY A 156 13.99 1.15 0.71
N VAL A 157 14.07 2.03 1.70
CA VAL A 157 13.03 2.22 2.70
C VAL A 157 12.53 3.66 2.62
N TYR A 158 11.22 3.83 2.60
CA TYR A 158 10.53 5.11 2.76
C TYR A 158 10.04 5.22 4.20
N SER A 159 10.28 6.37 4.85
CA SER A 159 9.79 6.62 6.21
C SER A 159 9.77 8.10 6.59
N GLN A 160 8.60 8.62 6.98
CA GLN A 160 8.46 9.96 7.55
C GLN A 160 8.95 10.02 9.02
N VAL A 161 8.73 8.95 9.77
CA VAL A 161 9.13 8.82 11.19
C VAL A 161 10.61 8.46 11.37
N GLY A 162 11.25 7.93 10.32
CA GLY A 162 12.64 7.47 10.34
C GLY A 162 13.70 8.57 10.19
N LYS A 163 13.29 9.83 9.96
CA LYS A 163 14.19 10.96 9.70
C LYS A 163 15.21 11.15 10.81
N GLY A 164 16.48 11.12 10.43
CA GLY A 164 17.60 11.28 11.36
C GLY A 164 17.84 10.08 12.27
N ILE A 165 17.08 8.99 12.12
CA ILE A 165 17.31 7.70 12.78
C ILE A 165 18.01 6.77 11.80
N TYR A 166 17.28 6.33 10.76
CA TYR A 166 17.76 5.43 9.71
C TYR A 166 17.50 5.96 8.30
N THR A 167 16.89 7.14 8.14
CA THR A 167 16.92 7.93 6.90
C THR A 167 17.70 9.23 7.11
N PRO A 168 18.25 9.86 6.07
CA PRO A 168 18.89 11.18 6.16
C PRO A 168 17.93 12.22 6.74
N GLN A 169 18.46 13.29 7.37
CA GLN A 169 17.60 14.36 7.90
C GLN A 169 16.82 15.10 6.81
N SER A 170 17.32 15.09 5.58
CA SER A 170 16.78 15.81 4.44
C SER A 170 15.89 14.97 3.51
N SER A 171 15.66 13.68 3.80
CA SER A 171 14.93 12.77 2.90
C SER A 171 14.15 11.72 3.69
N HIS A 172 13.01 11.29 3.14
CA HIS A 172 12.26 10.13 3.58
C HIS A 172 12.84 8.81 3.07
N LEU A 173 13.78 8.86 2.12
CA LEU A 173 14.38 7.67 1.52
C LEU A 173 15.73 7.34 2.13
N HIS A 174 15.99 6.04 2.28
CA HIS A 174 17.32 5.46 2.39
C HIS A 174 17.40 4.34 1.37
N VAL A 175 18.36 4.42 0.44
CA VAL A 175 18.42 3.53 -0.73
C VAL A 175 19.84 3.01 -0.92
N HIS A 176 19.97 1.70 -1.14
CA HIS A 176 21.23 1.04 -1.48
C HIS A 176 21.11 0.37 -2.86
N LEU A 177 22.22 0.31 -3.60
CA LEU A 177 22.35 -0.48 -4.83
C LEU A 177 22.78 -1.92 -4.52
N ILE A 178 22.23 -2.88 -5.24
CA ILE A 178 22.81 -4.20 -5.48
C ILE A 178 22.91 -4.35 -7.00
N ASN A 179 24.12 -4.43 -7.55
CA ASN A 179 24.27 -4.59 -9.00
C ASN A 179 23.84 -6.00 -9.44
N LYS A 180 23.60 -6.16 -10.74
CA LYS A 180 23.08 -7.40 -11.34
C LYS A 180 23.99 -8.61 -11.07
N GLU A 181 25.29 -8.43 -11.14
CA GLU A 181 26.29 -9.47 -10.86
C GLU A 181 26.37 -9.81 -9.37
N GLN A 182 25.68 -9.05 -8.52
CA GLN A 182 25.70 -9.14 -7.07
C GLN A 182 27.14 -9.16 -6.55
N SER A 183 27.97 -8.26 -7.06
CA SER A 183 29.38 -8.06 -6.74
C SER A 183 29.65 -6.69 -6.11
N PHE A 184 28.64 -5.83 -6.03
CA PHE A 184 28.69 -4.49 -5.47
C PHE A 184 27.42 -4.21 -4.65
N THR A 185 27.60 -3.60 -3.47
CA THR A 185 26.52 -2.91 -2.77
C THR A 185 27.04 -1.66 -2.07
N GLY A 186 26.22 -0.62 -2.00
CA GLY A 186 26.57 0.66 -1.38
C GLY A 186 25.38 1.61 -1.34
N HIS A 187 25.49 2.65 -0.52
CA HIS A 187 24.47 3.67 -0.35
C HIS A 187 24.33 4.54 -1.60
N LEU A 188 23.13 4.87 -2.05
CA LEU A 188 22.86 5.71 -3.22
C LEU A 188 22.82 7.19 -2.84
N ASP A 189 23.73 7.99 -3.41
CA ASP A 189 23.80 9.45 -3.19
C ASP A 189 23.09 10.25 -4.27
N LYS A 190 23.19 9.79 -5.53
CA LYS A 190 22.66 10.50 -6.70
C LYS A 190 22.14 9.51 -7.73
N ILE A 191 21.10 9.92 -8.43
CA ILE A 191 20.52 9.18 -9.54
C ILE A 191 20.04 10.16 -10.61
N ARG A 192 20.25 9.80 -11.88
CA ARG A 192 19.59 10.39 -13.03
C ARG A 192 19.34 9.28 -14.03
N THR A 193 18.09 9.02 -14.37
CA THR A 193 17.75 7.91 -15.27
C THR A 193 16.39 8.12 -15.94
N ASP A 194 16.28 7.66 -17.18
CA ASP A 194 15.00 7.36 -17.81
C ASP A 194 14.32 6.19 -17.07
N LEU A 195 12.99 6.23 -16.96
CA LEU A 195 12.18 5.27 -16.22
C LEU A 195 11.55 4.19 -17.11
N LYS A 196 11.63 4.30 -18.44
CA LYS A 196 10.87 3.48 -19.40
C LYS A 196 11.05 1.97 -19.23
N ASP A 197 12.24 1.53 -18.82
CA ASP A 197 12.56 0.10 -18.59
C ASP A 197 12.72 -0.23 -17.10
N LEU A 198 12.26 0.66 -16.22
CA LEU A 198 12.30 0.48 -14.77
C LEU A 198 10.94 0.06 -14.22
N THR A 199 10.97 -0.83 -13.24
CA THR A 199 9.77 -1.24 -12.49
C THR A 199 9.97 -0.92 -11.01
N LEU A 200 9.07 -0.12 -10.46
CA LEU A 200 8.97 0.08 -9.01
C LEU A 200 8.16 -1.07 -8.43
N TYR A 201 8.63 -1.63 -7.33
CA TYR A 201 7.87 -2.59 -6.56
C TYR A 201 7.62 -2.05 -5.16
N LEU A 202 6.37 -2.14 -4.73
CA LEU A 202 5.95 -1.84 -3.36
C LEU A 202 5.47 -3.13 -2.68
N PRO A 203 5.57 -3.24 -1.34
CA PRO A 203 5.06 -4.38 -0.61
C PRO A 203 3.56 -4.46 -0.82
N LYS A 204 2.95 -5.63 -0.96
CA LYS A 204 1.49 -5.69 -0.99
C LYS A 204 0.91 -5.04 0.27
N SER A 205 0.08 -4.01 0.11
CA SER A 205 -0.53 -3.28 1.23
C SER A 205 -1.34 -4.27 2.07
N LYS A 206 -1.09 -4.31 3.38
CA LYS A 206 -1.99 -5.01 4.31
C LYS A 206 -3.22 -4.13 4.47
N ASN A 207 -4.21 -4.31 3.59
CA ASN A 207 -5.43 -3.53 3.64
C ASN A 207 -6.11 -3.68 5.02
N PRO A 208 -6.36 -2.59 5.77
CA PRO A 208 -6.95 -2.66 7.10
C PRO A 208 -8.37 -3.25 7.06
N LEU A 209 -9.03 -3.12 5.91
CA LEU A 209 -10.36 -3.64 5.68
C LEU A 209 -10.31 -5.11 5.26
N SER A 210 -10.52 -5.98 6.24
CA SER A 210 -10.72 -7.41 6.03
C SER A 210 -11.95 -7.94 6.75
N PHE A 211 -12.45 -9.04 6.21
CA PHE A 211 -13.66 -9.75 6.64
C PHE A 211 -13.35 -11.22 6.77
N LYS A 212 -13.85 -11.85 7.83
CA LYS A 212 -13.81 -13.31 7.97
C LYS A 212 -15.19 -13.86 7.66
N THR A 213 -15.28 -14.75 6.69
CA THR A 213 -16.53 -15.38 6.26
C THR A 213 -16.51 -16.87 6.54
N ASN A 214 -17.69 -17.46 6.66
CA ASN A 214 -17.90 -18.90 6.73
C ASN A 214 -18.95 -19.27 5.69
N ASP A 215 -18.53 -20.05 4.70
CA ASP A 215 -19.37 -20.52 3.61
C ASP A 215 -19.58 -22.03 3.66
N THR A 216 -20.37 -22.52 2.70
CA THR A 216 -20.51 -23.95 2.46
C THR A 216 -19.21 -24.57 1.95
N ASP A 217 -18.74 -25.65 2.57
CA ASP A 217 -17.54 -26.42 2.21
C ASP A 217 -17.68 -27.25 0.93
N PHE A 218 -18.91 -27.54 0.49
CA PHE A 218 -19.21 -28.09 -0.82
C PHE A 218 -20.66 -27.83 -1.25
N SER A 219 -20.99 -28.18 -2.50
CA SER A 219 -22.29 -27.93 -3.14
C SER A 219 -23.52 -28.59 -2.49
N LYS A 220 -23.36 -29.43 -1.45
CA LYS A 220 -24.48 -29.99 -0.66
C LYS A 220 -24.48 -29.55 0.82
N GLY A 221 -23.80 -28.46 1.14
CA GLY A 221 -24.27 -27.54 2.19
C GLY A 221 -23.89 -27.86 3.63
N ARG A 222 -22.64 -28.22 3.92
CA ARG A 222 -22.13 -28.06 5.29
C ARG A 222 -21.38 -26.73 5.37
N LEU A 223 -21.54 -25.99 6.47
CA LEU A 223 -20.65 -24.88 6.76
C LEU A 223 -19.25 -25.40 7.09
N GLY A 224 -18.24 -24.56 6.91
CA GLY A 224 -16.87 -24.90 7.30
C GLY A 224 -15.79 -24.34 6.39
N PHE A 225 -16.16 -23.70 5.28
CA PHE A 225 -15.20 -23.02 4.42
C PHE A 225 -14.98 -21.59 4.90
N GLN A 226 -14.01 -21.43 5.80
CA GLN A 226 -13.64 -20.11 6.30
C GLN A 226 -12.67 -19.42 5.37
N GLN A 227 -12.96 -18.17 5.02
CA GLN A 227 -12.14 -17.36 4.13
C GLN A 227 -11.91 -15.98 4.73
N LYS A 228 -10.73 -15.43 4.48
CA LYS A 228 -10.45 -14.01 4.69
C LYS A 228 -10.67 -13.31 3.35
N ILE A 229 -11.55 -12.31 3.35
CA ILE A 229 -11.78 -11.40 2.23
C ILE A 229 -11.09 -10.09 2.57
N GLU A 230 -10.32 -9.54 1.64
CA GLU A 230 -9.67 -8.23 1.76
C GLU A 230 -10.27 -7.24 0.75
N LEU A 231 -10.05 -5.94 0.95
CA LEU A 231 -10.49 -4.91 0.01
C LEU A 231 -10.00 -5.18 -1.42
N ASP A 232 -8.81 -5.76 -1.60
CA ASP A 232 -8.27 -6.17 -2.90
C ASP A 232 -9.17 -7.18 -3.63
N ASP A 233 -9.87 -8.06 -2.91
CA ASP A 233 -10.77 -9.04 -3.52
C ASP A 233 -12.06 -8.37 -4.02
N LEU A 234 -12.52 -7.32 -3.31
CA LEU A 234 -13.60 -6.46 -3.79
C LEU A 234 -13.15 -5.67 -5.02
N VAL A 235 -11.92 -5.13 -5.02
CA VAL A 235 -11.35 -4.43 -6.19
C VAL A 235 -11.25 -5.37 -7.39
N LYS A 236 -10.84 -6.63 -7.21
CA LYS A 236 -10.83 -7.63 -8.30
C LYS A 236 -12.22 -7.92 -8.84
N PHE A 237 -13.23 -7.97 -7.98
CA PHE A 237 -14.62 -8.23 -8.37
C PHE A 237 -15.24 -7.02 -9.08
N HIS A 238 -15.02 -5.83 -8.55
CA HIS A 238 -15.59 -4.58 -9.05
C HIS A 238 -14.86 -4.03 -10.29
N GLY A 239 -13.52 -4.11 -10.30
CA GLY A 239 -12.65 -3.74 -11.42
C GLY A 239 -11.69 -2.58 -11.11
N HIS A 240 -11.97 -1.77 -10.10
CA HIS A 240 -11.10 -0.67 -9.66
C HIS A 240 -11.36 -0.33 -8.19
N LEU A 241 -10.54 0.55 -7.61
CA LEU A 241 -10.79 1.14 -6.29
C LEU A 241 -11.50 2.49 -6.49
N CYS A 242 -12.74 2.62 -6.02
CA CYS A 242 -13.52 3.87 -5.95
C CYS A 242 -13.77 4.22 -4.47
N ASP A 243 -13.99 5.51 -4.17
CA ASP A 243 -14.46 5.97 -2.87
C ASP A 243 -15.73 5.22 -2.43
N GLY A 244 -16.67 5.01 -3.37
CA GLY A 244 -17.90 4.27 -3.15
C GLY A 244 -17.68 2.81 -2.72
N LEU A 245 -16.61 2.15 -3.18
CA LEU A 245 -16.29 0.76 -2.81
C LEU A 245 -15.83 0.72 -1.35
N VAL A 246 -14.97 1.66 -0.96
CA VAL A 246 -14.46 1.78 0.41
C VAL A 246 -15.58 2.19 1.37
N VAL A 247 -16.38 3.20 1.02
CA VAL A 247 -17.58 3.60 1.79
C VAL A 247 -18.52 2.42 1.98
N GLY A 248 -18.82 1.69 0.89
CA GLY A 248 -19.69 0.53 0.93
C GLY A 248 -19.14 -0.57 1.83
N ALA A 249 -17.87 -0.93 1.67
CA ALA A 249 -17.26 -2.03 2.40
C ALA A 249 -17.10 -1.71 3.89
N MET A 250 -16.67 -0.50 4.24
CA MET A 250 -16.55 -0.06 5.64
C MET A 250 -17.93 0.04 6.30
N GLY A 251 -18.91 0.66 5.65
CA GLY A 251 -20.24 0.81 6.21
C GLY A 251 -20.94 -0.53 6.42
N LEU A 252 -20.81 -1.46 5.46
CA LEU A 252 -21.36 -2.81 5.62
C LEU A 252 -20.64 -3.59 6.72
N LYS A 253 -19.33 -3.40 6.90
CA LYS A 253 -18.58 -4.01 8.00
C LYS A 253 -19.18 -3.69 9.36
N GLU A 254 -19.49 -2.43 9.62
CA GLU A 254 -20.07 -1.99 10.90
C GLU A 254 -21.37 -2.72 11.23
N ALA A 255 -22.27 -2.89 10.26
CA ALA A 255 -23.50 -3.65 10.49
C ALA A 255 -23.26 -5.16 10.63
N LEU A 256 -22.31 -5.72 9.87
CA LEU A 256 -21.94 -7.13 9.97
C LEU A 256 -21.28 -7.47 11.32
N GLU A 257 -20.53 -6.55 11.93
CA GLU A 257 -19.95 -6.74 13.27
C GLU A 257 -21.03 -6.71 14.37
N VAL A 258 -22.09 -5.93 14.18
CA VAL A 258 -23.26 -5.97 15.07
C VAL A 258 -24.01 -7.30 14.92
N LEU A 259 -24.21 -7.76 13.68
CA LEU A 259 -24.87 -9.04 13.42
C LEU A 259 -24.00 -10.23 13.86
N TYR A 260 -22.70 -10.23 13.64
CA TYR A 260 -21.76 -11.31 13.97
C TYR A 260 -20.65 -10.82 14.91
N PRO A 261 -20.91 -10.72 16.23
CA PRO A 261 -19.95 -10.19 17.20
C PRO A 261 -18.68 -11.04 17.37
N ASP A 262 -18.69 -12.30 16.94
CA ASP A 262 -17.51 -13.17 16.90
C ASP A 262 -16.60 -12.88 15.69
N GLY A 263 -17.01 -11.96 14.82
CA GLY A 263 -16.31 -11.51 13.63
C GLY A 263 -16.36 -12.49 12.45
N THR A 264 -17.05 -13.64 12.58
CA THR A 264 -17.15 -14.63 11.49
C THR A 264 -18.53 -14.56 10.84
N ILE A 265 -18.59 -14.01 9.64
CA ILE A 265 -19.82 -13.76 8.91
C ILE A 265 -20.31 -15.04 8.21
N ASP A 266 -21.49 -15.53 8.60
CA ASP A 266 -22.18 -16.60 7.87
C ASP A 266 -22.95 -16.02 6.68
N ARG A 267 -22.37 -16.09 5.49
CA ARG A 267 -22.99 -15.57 4.26
C ARG A 267 -24.20 -16.38 3.78
N THR A 268 -24.47 -17.54 4.39
CA THR A 268 -25.66 -18.34 4.06
C THR A 268 -26.90 -17.86 4.80
N ASP A 269 -26.72 -17.04 5.84
CA ASP A 269 -27.76 -16.54 6.74
C ASP A 269 -28.00 -15.03 6.58
N LEU A 270 -27.60 -14.45 5.45
CA LEU A 270 -27.71 -13.02 5.17
C LEU A 270 -28.59 -12.71 3.97
N ARG A 271 -29.29 -11.58 4.06
CA ARG A 271 -29.90 -10.91 2.92
C ARG A 271 -29.73 -9.39 3.03
N ILE A 272 -29.66 -8.71 1.90
CA ILE A 272 -29.31 -7.28 1.86
C ILE A 272 -30.04 -6.50 0.78
N VAL A 273 -30.47 -5.30 1.14
CA VAL A 273 -30.96 -4.25 0.24
C VAL A 273 -29.85 -3.23 0.03
N SER A 274 -29.59 -2.84 -1.21
CA SER A 274 -28.62 -1.78 -1.55
C SER A 274 -29.30 -0.63 -2.28
N LYS A 275 -28.79 0.60 -2.09
CA LYS A 275 -29.04 1.69 -3.03
C LYS A 275 -28.45 1.40 -4.41
N SER A 276 -28.96 2.08 -5.44
CA SER A 276 -28.61 1.89 -6.87
C SER A 276 -27.22 2.46 -7.24
N SER A 277 -26.18 1.92 -6.62
CA SER A 277 -24.79 2.23 -6.94
C SER A 277 -24.04 0.95 -7.33
N PRO A 278 -23.28 0.94 -8.44
CA PRO A 278 -22.42 -0.19 -8.80
C PRO A 278 -21.45 -0.57 -7.67
N CYS A 279 -20.68 0.41 -7.15
CA CYS A 279 -19.74 0.18 -6.05
C CYS A 279 -20.44 -0.43 -4.82
N LEU A 280 -21.64 0.06 -4.42
CA LEU A 280 -22.36 -0.45 -3.25
C LEU A 280 -22.97 -1.84 -3.49
N THR A 281 -23.56 -2.04 -4.67
CA THR A 281 -24.20 -3.31 -5.06
C THR A 281 -23.19 -4.45 -5.11
N ASP A 282 -22.02 -4.19 -5.67
CA ASP A 282 -20.95 -5.18 -5.76
C ASP A 282 -20.45 -5.59 -4.38
N VAL A 283 -20.25 -4.63 -3.48
CA VAL A 283 -19.92 -4.90 -2.07
C VAL A 283 -21.01 -5.72 -1.39
N ALA A 284 -22.27 -5.30 -1.54
CA ALA A 284 -23.41 -5.98 -0.93
C ALA A 284 -23.48 -7.44 -1.35
N VAL A 285 -23.43 -7.72 -2.66
CA VAL A 285 -23.46 -9.09 -3.21
C VAL A 285 -22.24 -9.89 -2.76
N TYR A 286 -21.04 -9.33 -2.87
CA TYR A 286 -19.81 -10.06 -2.60
C TYR A 286 -19.65 -10.40 -1.12
N LEU A 287 -19.87 -9.44 -0.21
CA LEU A 287 -19.65 -9.64 1.22
C LEU A 287 -20.78 -10.41 1.91
N THR A 288 -22.02 -10.32 1.42
CA THR A 288 -23.15 -11.05 2.04
C THR A 288 -23.45 -12.38 1.36
N GLY A 289 -22.96 -12.61 0.13
CA GLY A 289 -23.39 -13.75 -0.68
C GLY A 289 -24.81 -13.59 -1.24
N GLY A 290 -25.38 -12.38 -1.16
CA GLY A 290 -26.71 -12.02 -1.64
C GLY A 290 -26.90 -12.36 -3.12
N ARG A 291 -28.03 -12.98 -3.45
CA ARG A 291 -28.31 -13.54 -4.78
C ARG A 291 -29.72 -13.23 -5.21
N TYR A 292 -29.83 -12.68 -6.41
CA TYR A 292 -31.11 -12.36 -7.04
C TYR A 292 -32.04 -13.59 -7.12
N GLN A 293 -31.53 -14.72 -7.63
CA GLN A 293 -32.35 -15.92 -7.86
C GLN A 293 -32.87 -16.57 -6.57
N PHE A 294 -32.25 -16.29 -5.43
CA PHE A 294 -32.70 -16.77 -4.12
C PHE A 294 -33.44 -15.71 -3.31
N GLY A 295 -33.65 -14.52 -3.91
CA GLY A 295 -34.35 -13.43 -3.25
C GLY A 295 -33.64 -12.93 -1.99
N THR A 296 -32.31 -13.08 -1.89
CA THR A 296 -31.49 -12.58 -0.76
C THR A 296 -30.77 -11.27 -1.09
N PHE A 297 -31.03 -10.72 -2.26
CA PHE A 297 -30.52 -9.42 -2.69
C PHE A 297 -31.54 -8.71 -3.58
N TYR A 298 -31.74 -7.41 -3.35
CA TYR A 298 -32.39 -6.51 -4.29
C TYR A 298 -31.91 -5.06 -4.10
N VAL A 299 -32.22 -4.21 -5.08
CA VAL A 299 -31.90 -2.79 -5.07
C VAL A 299 -33.18 -2.00 -4.80
N ASP A 300 -33.10 -1.02 -3.91
CA ASP A 300 -34.19 -0.09 -3.64
C ASP A 300 -33.65 1.28 -3.22
N ASP A 301 -33.99 2.32 -3.97
CA ASP A 301 -33.60 3.71 -3.65
C ASP A 301 -34.55 4.37 -2.64
N ALA A 302 -35.66 3.72 -2.28
CA ALA A 302 -36.58 4.20 -1.25
C ALA A 302 -36.03 4.02 0.18
N ILE A 303 -34.98 3.20 0.37
CA ILE A 303 -34.31 3.10 1.67
C ILE A 303 -33.59 4.42 2.00
N ASP A 304 -33.64 4.82 3.27
CA ASP A 304 -33.01 6.07 3.71
C ASP A 304 -31.46 5.95 3.70
N GLY A 305 -30.94 4.79 4.12
CA GLY A 305 -29.52 4.50 4.16
C GLY A 305 -28.89 4.05 2.84
N MET A 306 -27.65 3.56 2.92
CA MET A 306 -26.93 2.92 1.80
C MET A 306 -27.31 1.44 1.67
N TYR A 307 -27.51 0.80 2.82
CA TYR A 307 -27.91 -0.60 2.92
C TYR A 307 -28.98 -0.80 3.99
N VAL A 308 -29.75 -1.88 3.82
CA VAL A 308 -30.40 -2.58 4.92
C VAL A 308 -29.92 -4.02 4.87
N VAL A 309 -29.22 -4.49 5.90
CA VAL A 309 -28.75 -5.88 6.01
C VAL A 309 -29.54 -6.59 7.08
N GLN A 310 -29.95 -7.84 6.81
CA GLN A 310 -30.73 -8.65 7.74
C GLN A 310 -30.15 -10.05 7.85
N ARG A 311 -30.07 -10.55 9.07
CA ARG A 311 -29.83 -11.97 9.34
C ARG A 311 -31.15 -12.74 9.24
N ILE A 312 -31.16 -13.80 8.45
CA ILE A 312 -32.38 -14.52 8.08
C ILE A 312 -32.92 -15.31 9.26
N SER A 313 -32.05 -15.97 10.02
CA SER A 313 -32.41 -16.89 11.11
C SER A 313 -33.19 -16.27 12.26
N ASP A 314 -32.94 -15.00 12.58
CA ASP A 314 -33.59 -14.28 13.70
C ASP A 314 -34.29 -12.98 13.28
N GLY A 315 -34.16 -12.58 12.02
CA GLY A 315 -34.82 -11.39 11.48
C GLY A 315 -34.19 -10.07 11.89
N MET A 316 -33.08 -10.07 12.64
CA MET A 316 -32.40 -8.83 13.04
C MET A 316 -31.93 -8.06 11.81
N ALA A 317 -32.35 -6.81 11.69
CA ALA A 317 -32.09 -5.96 10.54
C ALA A 317 -31.47 -4.63 10.96
N TYR A 318 -30.49 -4.17 10.19
CA TYR A 318 -29.79 -2.91 10.43
C TYR A 318 -29.69 -2.09 9.16
N GLN A 319 -30.09 -0.81 9.27
CA GLN A 319 -29.83 0.20 8.27
C GLN A 319 -28.44 0.80 8.47
N VAL A 320 -27.71 0.95 7.36
CA VAL A 320 -26.37 1.56 7.31
C VAL A 320 -26.46 2.93 6.69
N ASN A 321 -26.04 3.96 7.40
CA ASN A 321 -26.02 5.34 6.91
C ASN A 321 -24.59 5.90 6.95
N LEU A 322 -24.19 6.60 5.89
CA LEU A 322 -23.05 7.50 5.96
C LEU A 322 -23.48 8.77 6.70
N LYS A 323 -22.74 9.18 7.74
CA LYS A 323 -23.09 10.39 8.49
C LYS A 323 -23.01 11.63 7.61
N LYS A 324 -23.92 12.57 7.86
CA LYS A 324 -23.99 13.83 7.12
C LYS A 324 -22.70 14.64 7.33
N GLY A 325 -22.14 15.15 6.22
CA GLY A 325 -20.95 16.01 6.24
C GLY A 325 -19.62 15.26 6.21
N VAL A 326 -19.63 13.92 6.24
CA VAL A 326 -18.41 13.11 6.07
C VAL A 326 -17.91 13.19 4.63
N LYS A 327 -18.79 12.97 3.65
CA LYS A 327 -18.44 13.09 2.24
C LYS A 327 -18.29 14.57 1.86
N PRO A 328 -17.15 15.00 1.29
CA PRO A 328 -16.98 16.36 0.81
C PRO A 328 -18.03 16.73 -0.25
N THR A 329 -18.70 17.88 -0.08
CA THR A 329 -19.78 18.32 -0.99
C THR A 329 -19.31 18.53 -2.43
N ILE A 330 -18.03 18.88 -2.61
CA ILE A 330 -17.39 19.05 -3.92
C ILE A 330 -17.47 17.75 -4.75
N ILE A 331 -17.34 16.57 -4.11
CA ILE A 331 -17.43 15.27 -4.80
C ILE A 331 -18.83 15.08 -5.34
N ASP A 332 -19.87 15.41 -4.56
CA ASP A 332 -21.26 15.28 -5.02
C ASP A 332 -21.60 16.23 -6.16
N ASP A 333 -21.11 17.47 -6.10
CA ASP A 333 -21.35 18.47 -7.13
C ASP A 333 -20.62 18.14 -8.44
N MET A 334 -19.37 17.70 -8.36
CA MET A 334 -18.58 17.28 -9.52
C MET A 334 -19.07 15.94 -10.09
N SER A 335 -19.47 14.99 -9.24
CA SER A 335 -20.05 13.70 -9.67
C SER A 335 -21.30 13.90 -10.51
N LYS A 336 -22.18 14.84 -10.15
CA LYS A 336 -23.38 15.16 -10.96
C LYS A 336 -23.00 15.63 -12.36
N LYS A 337 -22.00 16.52 -12.47
CA LYS A 337 -21.46 16.98 -13.75
C LYS A 337 -20.81 15.83 -14.54
N ALA A 338 -20.06 14.96 -13.86
CA ALA A 338 -19.42 13.80 -14.46
C ALA A 338 -20.43 12.82 -15.05
N VAL A 339 -21.56 12.59 -14.36
CA VAL A 339 -22.68 11.75 -14.84
C VAL A 339 -23.34 12.35 -16.08
N ASN A 340 -23.44 13.68 -16.14
CA ASN A 340 -23.99 14.41 -17.28
C ASN A 340 -22.98 14.61 -18.44
N LEU A 341 -21.76 14.07 -18.34
CA LEU A 341 -20.68 14.25 -19.32
C LEU A 341 -20.25 15.72 -19.49
N GLU A 342 -20.34 16.52 -18.42
CA GLU A 342 -20.06 17.96 -18.43
C GLU A 342 -18.62 18.31 -18.03
N LEU A 343 -17.82 17.35 -17.56
CA LEU A 343 -16.44 17.57 -17.13
C LEU A 343 -15.43 17.31 -18.26
N SER A 344 -14.43 18.18 -18.37
CA SER A 344 -13.23 17.93 -19.18
C SER A 344 -12.34 16.84 -18.58
N GLY A 345 -11.37 16.34 -19.36
CA GLY A 345 -10.39 15.36 -18.88
C GLY A 345 -9.63 15.81 -17.63
N CYS A 346 -9.16 17.07 -17.61
CA CYS A 346 -8.46 17.61 -16.44
C CYS A 346 -9.38 17.78 -15.22
N GLU A 347 -10.66 18.09 -15.43
CA GLU A 347 -11.64 18.14 -14.32
C GLU A 347 -12.00 16.75 -13.80
N LEU A 348 -11.99 15.73 -14.65
CA LEU A 348 -12.14 14.33 -14.25
C LEU A 348 -10.92 13.85 -13.43
N ASP A 349 -9.70 14.19 -13.88
CA ASP A 349 -8.48 13.88 -13.13
C ASP A 349 -8.46 14.60 -11.77
N ALA A 350 -8.93 15.85 -11.72
CA ALA A 350 -9.07 16.58 -10.47
C ALA A 350 -10.13 15.97 -9.55
N LEU A 351 -11.29 15.56 -10.08
CA LEU A 351 -12.31 14.85 -9.30
C LEU A 351 -11.73 13.56 -8.71
N LYS A 352 -11.06 12.75 -9.54
CA LYS A 352 -10.40 11.52 -9.10
C LYS A 352 -9.43 11.78 -7.96
N GLY A 353 -8.59 12.81 -8.05
CA GLY A 353 -7.66 13.16 -6.97
C GLY A 353 -8.38 13.46 -5.64
N ILE A 354 -9.52 14.17 -5.69
CA ILE A 354 -10.32 14.47 -4.50
C ILE A 354 -10.99 13.19 -3.94
N GLU A 355 -11.44 12.29 -4.79
CA GLU A 355 -12.01 10.99 -4.39
C GLU A 355 -10.94 10.05 -3.80
N ASP A 356 -9.73 10.07 -4.34
CA ASP A 356 -8.57 9.34 -3.81
C ASP A 356 -8.19 9.89 -2.42
N ASP A 357 -8.11 11.22 -2.24
CA ASP A 357 -7.87 11.85 -0.92
C ASP A 357 -8.95 11.49 0.12
N PHE A 358 -10.22 11.44 -0.31
CA PHE A 358 -11.32 11.03 0.56
C PHE A 358 -11.22 9.54 0.94
N THR A 359 -10.82 8.69 -0.01
CA THR A 359 -10.57 7.28 0.23
C THR A 359 -9.48 7.06 1.27
N ASP A 360 -8.38 7.81 1.18
CA ASP A 360 -7.28 7.79 2.14
C ASP A 360 -7.73 8.24 3.54
N TYR A 361 -8.58 9.26 3.63
CA TYR A 361 -9.19 9.68 4.89
C TYR A 361 -10.03 8.56 5.49
N LEU A 362 -10.91 7.92 4.70
CA LEU A 362 -11.79 6.85 5.17
C LEU A 362 -10.99 5.68 5.75
N LEU A 363 -9.96 5.21 5.05
CA LEU A 363 -9.16 4.05 5.48
C LEU A 363 -8.37 4.29 6.77
N LYS A 364 -8.20 5.56 7.19
CA LYS A 364 -7.48 5.96 8.40
C LYS A 364 -8.40 6.35 9.55
N ALA A 365 -9.66 6.68 9.28
CA ALA A 365 -10.61 7.15 10.26
C ALA A 365 -11.28 5.99 11.02
N ASP A 366 -11.78 6.27 12.24
CA ASP A 366 -12.62 5.32 12.98
C ASP A 366 -13.98 5.23 12.30
N ALA A 367 -14.36 4.04 11.85
CA ALA A 367 -15.62 3.79 11.15
C ALA A 367 -16.85 4.24 11.99
N LYS A 368 -16.77 4.22 13.32
CA LYS A 368 -17.84 4.71 14.20
C LYS A 368 -18.05 6.21 14.11
N GLU A 369 -17.05 6.98 13.69
CA GLU A 369 -17.18 8.42 13.44
C GLU A 369 -17.82 8.71 12.08
N ILE A 370 -17.70 7.76 11.14
CA ILE A 370 -18.09 7.87 9.73
C ILE A 370 -19.52 7.37 9.50
N PHE A 371 -19.90 6.27 10.14
CA PHE A 371 -21.18 5.58 9.90
C PHE A 371 -22.13 5.68 11.08
N GLN A 372 -23.42 5.52 10.77
CA GLN A 372 -24.48 5.34 11.74
C GLN A 372 -25.24 4.06 11.39
N ILE A 373 -25.26 3.12 12.34
CA ILE A 373 -25.98 1.85 12.24
C ILE A 373 -27.25 1.96 13.07
N THR A 374 -28.40 1.63 12.50
CA THR A 374 -29.71 1.76 13.15
C THR A 374 -30.48 0.47 13.01
N GLU A 375 -30.90 -0.10 14.14
CA GLU A 375 -31.75 -1.30 14.17
C GLU A 375 -33.13 -1.00 13.57
N MET A 376 -33.66 -1.95 12.81
CA MET A 376 -34.98 -1.86 12.20
C MET A 376 -35.89 -2.95 12.79
N GLU A 377 -36.66 -2.58 13.82
CA GLU A 377 -37.51 -3.52 14.58
C GLU A 377 -38.60 -4.19 13.72
N ASP A 378 -39.18 -3.46 12.76
CA ASP A 378 -40.30 -3.93 11.93
C ASP A 378 -39.93 -4.03 10.44
N PHE A 379 -38.67 -4.41 10.12
CA PHE A 379 -38.25 -4.52 8.73
C PHE A 379 -38.88 -5.73 8.02
N GLU A 380 -39.76 -5.45 7.05
CA GLU A 380 -40.34 -6.45 6.16
C GLU A 380 -39.52 -6.60 4.88
N TRP A 381 -39.07 -7.83 4.62
CA TRP A 381 -38.36 -8.15 3.38
C TRP A 381 -39.33 -8.25 2.20
N ASN A 382 -39.25 -7.27 1.30
CA ASN A 382 -40.14 -7.16 0.15
C ASN A 382 -39.34 -6.91 -1.13
N PRO A 383 -38.86 -7.95 -1.83
CA PRO A 383 -38.00 -7.79 -2.99
C PRO A 383 -38.75 -7.10 -4.13
N VAL A 384 -38.24 -5.95 -4.56
CA VAL A 384 -38.76 -5.19 -5.70
C VAL A 384 -37.98 -5.55 -6.95
N LEU A 385 -38.64 -6.19 -7.91
CA LEU A 385 -38.06 -6.52 -9.21
C LEU A 385 -38.24 -5.34 -10.18
N LYS A 386 -37.23 -4.47 -10.25
CA LYS A 386 -37.17 -3.37 -11.22
C LYS A 386 -35.86 -3.41 -12.00
N ALA A 387 -35.95 -3.27 -13.32
CA ALA A 387 -34.82 -3.26 -14.25
C ALA A 387 -34.74 -1.91 -15.00
N ASP A 388 -35.01 -0.82 -14.28
CA ASP A 388 -35.06 0.56 -14.78
C ASP A 388 -33.86 1.42 -14.31
N PHE A 389 -32.89 0.83 -13.59
CA PHE A 389 -31.65 1.49 -13.21
C PHE A 389 -30.69 1.54 -14.41
N VAL A 390 -30.38 2.76 -14.89
CA VAL A 390 -29.61 2.99 -16.14
C VAL A 390 -28.12 3.29 -15.88
N LYS A 391 -27.71 3.52 -14.62
CA LYS A 391 -26.32 3.85 -14.28
C LYS A 391 -25.41 2.62 -14.41
N THR A 392 -24.31 2.77 -15.13
CA THR A 392 -23.22 1.78 -15.23
C THR A 392 -21.94 2.30 -14.58
N ASP A 393 -20.99 1.41 -14.32
CA ASP A 393 -19.70 1.76 -13.71
C ASP A 393 -18.81 2.61 -14.65
N VAL A 394 -18.93 2.39 -15.95
CA VAL A 394 -18.20 3.14 -16.98
C VAL A 394 -19.10 4.22 -17.58
N LEU A 395 -18.92 5.48 -17.19
CA LEU A 395 -19.69 6.63 -17.69
C LEU A 395 -18.96 7.43 -18.77
N ASN A 396 -17.71 7.82 -18.52
CA ASN A 396 -16.93 8.74 -19.37
C ASN A 396 -15.93 8.01 -20.29
N LYS A 397 -16.36 6.92 -20.93
CA LYS A 397 -15.48 5.99 -21.69
C LYS A 397 -14.61 6.64 -22.77
N HIS A 398 -15.08 7.73 -23.36
CA HIS A 398 -14.46 8.40 -24.52
C HIS A 398 -13.93 9.80 -24.19
N ALA A 399 -13.86 10.17 -22.92
CA ALA A 399 -13.26 11.43 -22.51
C ALA A 399 -11.77 11.47 -22.92
N ALA A 400 -11.31 12.62 -23.41
CA ALA A 400 -9.90 12.81 -23.73
C ALA A 400 -9.07 12.94 -22.44
N ASN A 401 -7.84 12.40 -22.45
CA ASN A 401 -6.90 12.58 -21.34
C ASN A 401 -6.59 14.07 -21.14
N CYS A 402 -6.27 14.47 -19.90
CA CYS A 402 -5.77 15.81 -19.64
C CYS A 402 -4.45 16.04 -20.39
N THR A 403 -4.44 16.99 -21.33
CA THR A 403 -3.22 17.49 -21.98
C THR A 403 -2.83 18.79 -21.30
N ILE A 404 -1.76 18.77 -20.52
CA ILE A 404 -1.14 19.98 -19.99
C ILE A 404 -0.32 20.58 -21.13
N GLU A 405 -0.75 21.70 -21.68
CA GLU A 405 0.06 22.52 -22.61
C GLU A 405 1.16 23.29 -21.87
#